data_AF-A0A061G4F5-F1
#
_entry.id   AF-A0A061G4F5-F1
#
_cell.length_a   1.000
_cell.length_b   1.000
_cell.length_c   1.000
_cell.angle_alpha   90.00
_cell.angle_beta   90.00
_cell.angle_gamma   90.00
#
_symmetry.space_group_name_H-M   'P 1'
#
loop_
_entity.id
_entity.type
_entity.pdbx_description
1 polymer ?
#
loop_
_entity_poly.entity_id
_entity_poly.type
_entity_poly.pdbx_seq_one_letter_code
_entity_poly.pdbx_strand_id
1 'polypeptide(L)'
;MGDFSIQISTNLINRLTEDDEKLKKRTKKTKTRVPREPRRPQAKIDQKQISEDSEKQQGTTGTGWPVPPPLFLPVNQPPYPASAELDAIRSVVKESESVVEKLRKQEENMVQEVTQKAKDLHEKEFKLPDPKPMPCLVENNAWMACYKQNASDLTKCAPLAQNFADCARRVRQLAKSAEK
;
A
#
# COMPACT_ATOMS: atom_id res chain seq x y z
N MET A 1 -42.17 -10.21 -17.87
CA MET A 1 -40.91 -10.43 -17.13
C MET A 1 -40.85 -11.91 -16.77
N GLY A 2 -39.66 -12.49 -16.61
CA GLY A 2 -39.51 -13.91 -16.28
C GLY A 2 -39.14 -14.11 -14.82
N ASP A 3 -39.83 -15.00 -14.12
CA ASP A 3 -39.68 -15.18 -12.67
C ASP A 3 -38.55 -16.17 -12.36
N PHE A 4 -37.39 -15.64 -11.98
CA PHE A 4 -36.21 -16.45 -11.66
C PHE A 4 -36.27 -16.98 -10.22
N SER A 5 -36.73 -18.24 -10.06
CA SER A 5 -36.68 -18.95 -8.77
C SER A 5 -35.26 -19.44 -8.47
N ILE A 6 -34.61 -18.84 -7.47
CA ILE A 6 -33.25 -19.20 -7.04
C ILE A 6 -33.32 -20.35 -6.03
N GLN A 7 -33.03 -21.57 -6.49
CA GLN A 7 -32.91 -22.74 -5.60
C GLN A 7 -31.51 -22.80 -4.97
N ILE A 8 -31.37 -22.32 -3.73
CA ILE A 8 -30.15 -22.43 -2.94
C ILE A 8 -30.05 -23.86 -2.38
N SER A 9 -28.94 -24.56 -2.64
CA SER A 9 -28.74 -25.90 -2.10
C SER A 9 -28.38 -25.87 -0.61
N THR A 10 -28.96 -26.79 0.17
CA THR A 10 -28.65 -26.96 1.60
C THR A 10 -27.16 -27.21 1.88
N ASN A 11 -26.46 -27.82 0.92
CA ASN A 11 -25.02 -28.07 0.99
C ASN A 11 -24.19 -26.78 0.96
N LEU A 12 -24.68 -25.70 0.34
CA LEU A 12 -24.05 -24.37 0.40
C LEU A 12 -24.25 -23.72 1.77
N ILE A 13 -25.46 -23.86 2.33
CA ILE A 13 -25.83 -23.31 3.65
C ILE A 13 -24.93 -23.93 4.73
N ASN A 14 -24.82 -25.27 4.75
CA ASN A 14 -23.99 -25.98 5.73
C ASN A 14 -22.51 -25.55 5.70
N ARG A 15 -21.94 -25.33 4.51
CA ARG A 15 -20.57 -24.81 4.36
C ARG A 15 -20.40 -23.43 4.97
N LEU A 16 -21.34 -22.52 4.72
CA LEU A 16 -21.30 -21.16 5.27
C LEU A 16 -21.42 -21.14 6.80
N THR A 17 -22.10 -22.12 7.40
CA THR A 17 -22.19 -22.26 8.87
C THR A 17 -21.00 -22.97 9.53
N GLU A 18 -20.24 -23.80 8.80
CA GLU A 18 -19.15 -24.58 9.39
C GLU A 18 -17.82 -23.81 9.54
N ASP A 19 -17.58 -22.77 8.75
CA ASP A 19 -16.34 -21.97 8.81
C ASP A 19 -16.26 -21.05 10.04
N ASP A 20 -17.40 -20.50 10.50
CA ASP A 20 -17.42 -19.52 11.60
C ASP A 20 -17.07 -20.15 12.96
N GLU A 21 -17.61 -21.33 13.25
CA GLU A 21 -17.48 -22.04 14.54
C GLU A 21 -16.03 -22.47 14.86
N LYS A 22 -15.17 -22.65 13.85
CA LYS A 22 -13.83 -23.26 14.04
C LYS A 22 -12.68 -22.25 14.17
N LEU A 23 -12.90 -20.96 13.88
CA LEU A 23 -11.83 -19.95 13.82
C LEU A 23 -11.36 -19.35 15.17
N LYS A 24 -11.66 -20.00 16.30
CA LYS A 24 -11.29 -19.53 17.66
C LYS A 24 -10.15 -20.35 18.32
N LYS A 25 -8.95 -20.43 17.71
CA LYS A 25 -7.71 -20.92 18.40
C LYS A 25 -6.34 -20.50 17.79
N ARG A 26 -5.96 -19.25 18.07
CA ARG A 26 -4.59 -18.79 18.43
C ARG A 26 -3.36 -19.54 17.82
N THR A 27 -2.99 -19.23 16.57
CA THR A 27 -1.71 -19.68 15.98
C THR A 27 -0.52 -18.81 16.46
N LYS A 28 0.65 -19.40 16.73
CA LYS A 28 1.86 -18.69 17.15
C LYS A 28 2.50 -17.90 16.00
N LYS A 29 3.20 -16.80 16.31
CA LYS A 29 4.01 -16.02 15.35
C LYS A 29 5.19 -16.84 14.82
N THR A 30 5.17 -17.18 13.53
CA THR A 30 6.37 -17.60 12.77
C THR A 30 6.85 -16.41 11.93
N LYS A 31 8.14 -16.07 11.97
CA LYS A 31 8.72 -14.97 11.18
C LYS A 31 8.96 -15.41 9.73
N THR A 32 8.02 -15.15 8.83
CA THR A 32 8.26 -15.26 7.38
C THR A 32 9.22 -14.16 6.93
N ARG A 33 10.32 -14.53 6.27
CA ARG A 33 11.32 -13.59 5.75
C ARG A 33 10.93 -13.18 4.33
N VAL A 34 10.67 -11.90 4.11
CA VAL A 34 10.20 -11.34 2.83
C VAL A 34 11.28 -11.47 1.73
N PRO A 35 10.99 -12.14 0.59
CA PRO A 35 11.74 -11.93 -0.65
C PRO A 35 11.40 -10.55 -1.22
N ARG A 36 12.42 -9.80 -1.66
CA ARG A 36 12.26 -8.45 -2.24
C ARG A 36 12.81 -8.42 -3.66
N GLU A 37 12.23 -7.56 -4.50
CA GLU A 37 12.35 -7.56 -5.96
C GLU A 37 13.77 -7.44 -6.57
N PRO A 38 13.94 -7.83 -7.85
CA PRO A 38 15.25 -8.13 -8.43
C PRO A 38 16.13 -6.89 -8.67
N ARG A 39 17.44 -7.11 -8.64
CA ARG A 39 18.46 -6.11 -8.97
C ARG A 39 18.71 -6.05 -10.48
N ARG A 40 18.78 -4.82 -11.02
CA ARG A 40 19.32 -4.55 -12.36
C ARG A 40 20.81 -4.91 -12.41
N PRO A 41 21.31 -5.50 -13.52
CA PRO A 41 22.73 -5.40 -13.87
C PRO A 41 23.07 -3.96 -14.29
N GLN A 42 24.23 -3.45 -13.88
CA GLN A 42 24.89 -2.31 -14.53
C GLN A 42 26.15 -2.82 -15.23
N ALA A 43 26.50 -2.17 -16.34
CA ALA A 43 27.68 -2.50 -17.14
C ALA A 43 28.85 -1.56 -16.83
N LYS A 44 30.09 -2.06 -16.98
CA LYS A 44 31.22 -1.49 -17.75
C LYS A 44 32.49 -2.34 -17.49
N ILE A 45 33.17 -2.82 -18.55
CA ILE A 45 34.49 -2.33 -19.07
C ILE A 45 35.66 -2.67 -18.12
N ASP A 46 36.78 -3.27 -18.52
CA ASP A 46 37.42 -3.52 -19.84
C ASP A 46 37.98 -4.98 -19.89
N GLN A 47 38.76 -5.56 -20.82
CA GLN A 47 39.47 -5.26 -22.10
C GLN A 47 39.62 -6.64 -22.85
N LYS A 48 40.40 -7.00 -23.91
CA LYS A 48 41.46 -6.37 -24.73
C LYS A 48 41.66 -7.08 -26.10
N GLN A 49 41.40 -6.35 -27.19
CA GLN A 49 41.94 -6.49 -28.56
C GLN A 49 41.70 -7.77 -29.40
N ILE A 50 41.71 -7.54 -30.72
CA ILE A 50 41.68 -8.49 -31.83
C ILE A 50 43.11 -8.68 -32.35
N SER A 51 43.44 -9.85 -32.89
CA SER A 51 44.47 -10.02 -33.93
C SER A 51 44.08 -11.13 -34.89
N GLU A 52 44.37 -10.94 -36.17
CA GLU A 52 44.42 -12.01 -37.17
C GLU A 52 45.75 -12.78 -36.99
N ASP A 53 45.80 -14.07 -37.35
CA ASP A 53 46.44 -14.53 -38.60
C ASP A 53 46.23 -16.05 -38.85
N SER A 54 46.70 -16.49 -40.01
CA SER A 54 46.51 -17.71 -40.79
C SER A 54 46.96 -19.07 -40.22
N GLU A 55 46.35 -20.10 -40.82
CA GLU A 55 46.93 -21.39 -41.25
C GLU A 55 47.23 -22.60 -40.31
N LYS A 56 46.81 -23.76 -40.87
CA LYS A 56 47.46 -25.10 -40.93
C LYS A 56 47.19 -26.21 -39.89
N GLN A 57 46.60 -27.27 -40.47
CA GLN A 57 46.92 -28.71 -40.35
C GLN A 57 46.20 -29.60 -39.31
N GLN A 58 45.69 -30.73 -39.85
CA GLN A 58 45.54 -32.09 -39.30
C GLN A 58 45.02 -32.24 -37.85
N GLY A 59 43.90 -32.91 -37.56
CA GLY A 59 43.08 -33.82 -38.36
C GLY A 59 43.32 -35.30 -37.99
N THR A 60 42.46 -35.84 -37.12
CA THR A 60 42.40 -37.26 -36.73
C THR A 60 40.94 -37.71 -36.69
N THR A 61 40.67 -38.98 -36.99
CA THR A 61 39.33 -39.55 -37.18
C THR A 61 38.62 -39.94 -35.88
N GLY A 62 37.27 -39.91 -35.88
CA GLY A 62 36.44 -40.28 -34.73
C GLY A 62 35.02 -40.68 -35.10
N THR A 63 34.85 -41.96 -35.50
CA THR A 63 33.61 -42.76 -35.47
C THR A 63 32.27 -42.04 -35.71
N GLY A 64 31.88 -41.85 -36.98
CA GLY A 64 30.62 -41.20 -37.34
C GLY A 64 29.38 -42.09 -37.20
N TRP A 65 28.28 -41.50 -36.71
CA TRP A 65 26.91 -41.97 -36.99
C TRP A 65 26.42 -41.34 -38.31
N PRO A 66 25.63 -42.05 -39.13
CA PRO A 66 25.04 -41.48 -40.34
C PRO A 66 23.92 -40.50 -39.97
N VAL A 67 24.24 -39.20 -39.96
CA VAL A 67 23.24 -38.13 -39.86
C VAL A 67 22.45 -38.11 -41.19
N PRO A 68 21.12 -38.35 -41.18
CA PRO A 68 20.34 -38.25 -42.40
C PRO A 68 20.30 -36.79 -42.87
N PRO A 69 20.38 -36.51 -44.19
CA PRO A 69 20.34 -35.16 -44.69
C PRO A 69 18.98 -34.50 -44.37
N PRO A 70 18.93 -33.21 -44.05
CA PRO A 70 17.68 -32.51 -43.77
C PRO A 70 16.80 -32.50 -45.02
N LEU A 71 15.69 -33.23 -44.97
CA LEU A 71 14.68 -33.22 -46.02
C LEU A 71 13.89 -31.91 -45.96
N PHE A 72 14.37 -30.91 -46.69
CA PHE A 72 13.65 -29.66 -46.95
C PHE A 72 12.40 -29.95 -47.79
N LEU A 73 11.31 -30.31 -47.11
CA LEU A 73 9.97 -30.26 -47.71
C LEU A 73 9.67 -28.81 -48.09
N PRO A 74 9.25 -28.51 -49.34
CA PRO A 74 8.87 -27.16 -49.72
C PRO A 74 7.64 -26.75 -48.91
N VAL A 75 7.80 -25.73 -48.06
CA VAL A 75 6.69 -25.18 -47.28
C VAL A 75 5.80 -24.38 -48.23
N ASN A 76 4.81 -25.05 -48.82
CA ASN A 76 3.70 -24.41 -49.50
C ASN A 76 2.84 -23.64 -48.48
N GLN A 77 3.33 -22.47 -48.05
CA GLN A 77 2.50 -21.50 -47.35
C GLN A 77 1.41 -21.02 -48.33
N PRO A 78 0.12 -21.16 -47.99
CA PRO A 78 -0.93 -20.53 -48.80
C PRO A 78 -0.74 -19.00 -48.75
N PRO A 79 -1.13 -18.25 -49.79
CA PRO A 79 -0.87 -16.82 -49.91
C PRO A 79 -1.81 -15.97 -49.04
N TYR A 80 -1.93 -16.30 -47.76
CA TYR A 80 -2.57 -15.44 -46.77
C TYR A 80 -1.61 -14.28 -46.42
N PRO A 81 -2.07 -13.02 -46.47
CA PRO A 81 -1.23 -11.88 -46.13
C PRO A 81 -1.02 -11.83 -44.61
N ALA A 82 0.09 -12.40 -44.12
CA ALA A 82 0.45 -12.43 -42.70
C ALA A 82 0.50 -11.03 -42.05
N SER A 83 0.62 -9.96 -42.83
CA SER A 83 0.43 -8.58 -42.38
C SER A 83 -0.95 -8.32 -41.78
N ALA A 84 -2.03 -8.88 -42.36
CA ALA A 84 -3.39 -8.64 -41.90
C ALA A 84 -3.65 -9.21 -40.49
N GLU A 85 -3.12 -10.40 -40.20
CA GLU A 85 -3.17 -10.99 -38.86
C GLU A 85 -2.32 -10.20 -37.86
N LEU A 86 -1.12 -9.77 -38.25
CA LEU A 86 -0.25 -8.94 -37.42
C LEU A 86 -0.87 -7.56 -37.12
N ASP A 87 -1.54 -6.94 -38.08
CA ASP A 87 -2.22 -5.65 -37.89
C ASP A 87 -3.51 -5.79 -37.06
N ALA A 88 -4.24 -6.90 -37.18
CA ALA A 88 -5.33 -7.24 -36.26
C ALA A 88 -4.81 -7.40 -34.81
N ILE A 89 -3.71 -8.13 -34.61
CA ILE A 89 -3.07 -8.29 -33.29
C ILE A 89 -2.63 -6.93 -32.73
N ARG A 90 -1.99 -6.08 -33.53
CA ARG A 90 -1.61 -4.71 -33.13
C ARG A 90 -2.81 -3.86 -32.73
N SER A 91 -3.93 -3.99 -33.44
CA SER A 91 -5.17 -3.28 -33.10
C SER A 91 -5.71 -3.71 -31.73
N VAL A 92 -5.77 -5.02 -31.46
CA VAL A 92 -6.21 -5.56 -30.17
C VAL A 92 -5.28 -5.16 -29.02
N VAL A 93 -3.96 -5.14 -29.24
CA VAL A 93 -3.00 -4.65 -28.25
C VAL A 93 -3.26 -3.18 -27.93
N LYS A 94 -3.34 -2.32 -28.95
CA LYS A 94 -3.60 -0.87 -28.79
C LYS A 94 -4.96 -0.57 -28.13
N GLU A 95 -5.98 -1.38 -28.41
CA GLU A 95 -7.27 -1.30 -27.74
C GLU A 95 -7.16 -1.69 -26.26
N SER A 96 -6.45 -2.78 -25.94
CA SER A 96 -6.25 -3.21 -24.55
C SER A 96 -5.46 -2.19 -23.73
N GLU A 97 -4.42 -1.55 -24.28
CA GLU A 97 -3.72 -0.40 -23.68
C GLU A 97 -4.68 0.77 -23.41
N SER A 98 -5.56 1.09 -24.36
CA SER A 98 -6.58 2.15 -24.21
C SER A 98 -7.62 1.82 -23.13
N VAL A 99 -7.96 0.55 -22.92
CA VAL A 99 -8.86 0.10 -21.86
C VAL A 99 -8.15 0.13 -20.50
N VAL A 100 -6.88 -0.30 -20.42
CA VAL A 100 -6.08 -0.27 -19.19
C VAL A 100 -5.96 1.15 -18.64
N GLU A 101 -5.64 2.16 -19.46
CA GLU A 101 -5.51 3.53 -18.95
C GLU A 101 -6.87 4.17 -18.57
N LYS A 102 -7.99 3.72 -19.16
CA LYS A 102 -9.34 4.11 -18.69
C LYS A 102 -9.64 3.52 -17.32
N LEU A 103 -9.34 2.23 -17.12
CA LEU A 103 -9.52 1.53 -15.85
C LEU A 103 -8.61 2.11 -14.76
N ARG A 104 -7.34 2.39 -15.08
CA ARG A 104 -6.40 3.07 -14.18
C ARG A 104 -6.92 4.42 -13.72
N LYS A 105 -7.40 5.26 -14.64
CA LYS A 105 -7.98 6.57 -14.30
C LYS A 105 -9.25 6.44 -13.46
N GLN A 106 -10.05 5.39 -13.68
CA GLN A 106 -11.21 5.08 -12.84
C GLN A 106 -10.81 4.63 -11.43
N GLU A 107 -9.78 3.79 -11.30
CA GLU A 107 -9.19 3.38 -10.02
C GLU A 107 -8.65 4.59 -9.26
N GLU A 108 -7.84 5.43 -9.90
CA GLU A 108 -7.27 6.65 -9.29
C GLU A 108 -8.36 7.61 -8.78
N ASN A 109 -9.45 7.81 -9.54
CA ASN A 109 -10.60 8.60 -9.08
C ASN A 109 -11.36 7.93 -7.92
N MET A 110 -11.62 6.62 -8.00
CA MET A 110 -12.30 5.87 -6.95
C MET A 110 -11.50 5.87 -5.63
N VAL A 111 -10.17 5.75 -5.70
CA VAL A 111 -9.27 5.86 -4.55
C VAL A 111 -9.32 7.26 -3.95
N GLN A 112 -9.37 8.32 -4.75
CA GLN A 112 -9.56 9.70 -4.25
C GLN A 112 -10.92 9.88 -3.56
N GLU A 113 -12.01 9.41 -4.17
CA GLU A 113 -13.35 9.45 -3.57
C GLU A 113 -13.42 8.71 -2.24
N VAL A 114 -12.93 7.46 -2.18
CA VAL A 114 -12.93 6.64 -0.96
C VAL A 114 -12.04 7.27 0.11
N THR A 115 -10.87 7.79 -0.25
CA THR A 115 -9.98 8.51 0.68
C THR A 115 -10.63 9.76 1.25
N GLN A 116 -11.37 10.52 0.43
CA GLN A 116 -12.04 11.74 0.90
C GLN A 116 -13.27 11.41 1.77
N LYS A 117 -14.05 10.39 1.40
CA LYS A 117 -15.17 9.88 2.23
C LYS A 117 -14.68 9.31 3.56
N ALA A 118 -13.54 8.62 3.59
CA ALA A 118 -12.93 8.12 4.83
C ALA A 118 -12.48 9.25 5.77
N LYS A 119 -11.92 10.35 5.23
CA LYS A 119 -11.59 11.55 6.02
C LYS A 119 -12.84 12.24 6.57
N ASP A 120 -13.85 12.42 5.73
CA ASP A 120 -15.13 13.05 6.10
C ASP A 120 -15.87 12.26 7.19
N LEU A 121 -15.92 10.93 7.09
CA LEU A 121 -16.45 10.05 8.14
C LEU A 121 -15.60 10.12 9.41
N HIS A 122 -14.27 10.11 9.32
CA HIS A 122 -13.41 10.28 10.49
C HIS A 122 -13.61 11.66 11.16
N GLU A 123 -13.78 12.74 10.41
CA GLU A 123 -14.05 14.06 10.98
C GLU A 123 -15.45 14.14 11.63
N LYS A 124 -16.44 13.37 11.15
CA LYS A 124 -17.79 13.34 11.71
C LYS A 124 -17.93 12.44 12.92
N GLU A 125 -17.41 11.22 12.85
CA GLU A 125 -17.57 10.16 13.84
C GLU A 125 -16.47 10.16 14.91
N PHE A 126 -15.21 10.41 14.50
CA PHE A 126 -14.05 10.44 15.40
C PHE A 126 -13.67 11.88 15.81
N LYS A 127 -14.69 12.68 16.14
CA LYS A 127 -14.47 13.90 16.93
C LYS A 127 -14.03 13.52 18.33
N LEU A 128 -12.74 13.65 18.59
CA LEU A 128 -12.22 13.65 19.96
C LEU A 128 -13.00 14.73 20.73
N PRO A 129 -13.66 14.42 21.86
CA PRO A 129 -14.44 15.41 22.60
C PRO A 129 -13.58 16.63 22.93
N ASP A 130 -14.12 17.83 22.70
CA ASP A 130 -13.36 19.09 22.79
C ASP A 130 -12.53 19.13 24.08
N PRO A 131 -11.22 19.42 23.98
CA PRO A 131 -10.31 19.32 25.12
C PRO A 131 -10.79 20.27 26.22
N LYS A 132 -11.26 19.67 27.33
CA LYS A 132 -11.89 20.40 28.44
C LYS A 132 -11.04 21.62 28.81
N PRO A 133 -11.61 22.84 28.82
CA PRO A 133 -10.83 24.06 28.95
C PRO A 133 -9.99 24.03 30.23
N MET A 134 -8.72 24.45 30.11
CA MET A 134 -7.75 24.31 31.20
C MET A 134 -8.30 24.99 32.47
N PRO A 135 -8.53 24.24 33.56
CA PRO A 135 -9.17 24.79 34.74
C PRO A 135 -8.24 25.82 35.41
N CYS A 136 -8.82 26.96 35.81
CA CYS A 136 -8.09 28.12 36.36
C CYS A 136 -7.23 28.90 35.35
N LEU A 137 -7.60 28.87 34.05
CA LEU A 137 -6.93 29.63 32.99
C LEU A 137 -6.85 31.14 33.28
N VAL A 138 -7.88 31.74 33.89
CA VAL A 138 -7.93 33.18 34.18
C VAL A 138 -6.91 33.54 35.26
N GLU A 139 -6.91 32.81 36.37
CA GLU A 139 -5.99 33.01 37.49
C GLU A 139 -4.54 32.70 37.08
N ASN A 140 -4.33 31.64 36.28
CA ASN A 140 -3.04 31.32 35.67
C ASN A 140 -2.52 32.47 34.80
N ASN A 141 -3.37 33.02 33.93
CA ASN A 141 -2.98 34.11 33.04
C ASN A 141 -2.68 35.40 33.83
N ALA A 142 -3.43 35.70 34.89
CA ALA A 142 -3.17 36.84 35.77
C ALA A 142 -1.82 36.69 36.52
N TRP A 143 -1.57 35.52 37.13
CA TRP A 143 -0.29 35.18 37.76
C TRP A 143 0.88 35.29 36.76
N MET A 144 0.76 34.66 35.59
CA MET A 144 1.81 34.66 34.56
C MET A 144 2.03 36.05 33.94
N ALA A 145 1.01 36.91 33.87
CA ALA A 145 1.18 38.31 33.46
C ALA A 145 1.96 39.11 34.50
N CYS A 146 1.61 38.99 35.79
CA CYS A 146 2.33 39.64 36.88
C CYS A 146 3.79 39.16 36.96
N TYR A 147 4.03 37.84 36.86
CA TYR A 147 5.35 37.23 36.85
C TYR A 147 6.25 37.83 35.76
N LYS A 148 5.72 37.98 34.53
CA LYS A 148 6.44 38.58 33.39
C LYS A 148 6.77 40.07 33.61
N GLN A 149 5.94 40.79 34.36
CA GLN A 149 6.14 42.21 34.67
C GLN A 149 7.08 42.43 35.89
N ASN A 150 7.14 41.49 36.83
CA ASN A 150 7.85 41.62 38.11
C ASN A 150 8.93 40.54 38.29
N ALA A 151 9.65 40.19 37.22
CA ALA A 151 10.67 39.12 37.25
C ALA A 151 11.80 39.34 38.28
N SER A 152 12.01 40.57 38.75
CA SER A 152 12.97 40.93 39.81
C SER A 152 12.42 40.83 41.24
N ASP A 153 11.09 40.76 41.42
CA ASP A 153 10.44 40.66 42.74
C ASP A 153 9.09 39.94 42.62
N LEU A 154 9.15 38.62 42.78
CA LEU A 154 7.99 37.74 42.70
C LEU A 154 7.02 37.90 43.87
N THR A 155 7.40 38.56 44.96
CA THR A 155 6.55 38.69 46.16
C THR A 155 5.31 39.54 45.88
N LYS A 156 5.43 40.55 45.01
CA LYS A 156 4.33 41.37 44.49
C LYS A 156 3.22 40.55 43.82
N CYS A 157 3.56 39.40 43.25
CA CYS A 157 2.63 38.52 42.56
C CYS A 157 2.05 37.40 43.46
N ALA A 158 2.49 37.29 44.72
CA ALA A 158 2.01 36.28 45.68
C ALA A 158 0.46 36.17 45.80
N PRO A 159 -0.34 37.25 45.88
CA PRO A 159 -1.81 37.10 45.94
C PRO A 159 -2.40 36.47 44.66
N LEU A 160 -1.78 36.69 43.49
CA LEU A 160 -2.21 36.06 42.24
C LEU A 160 -1.81 34.58 42.18
N ALA A 161 -0.62 34.23 42.71
CA ALA A 161 -0.21 32.84 42.90
C ALA A 161 -1.19 32.09 43.81
N GLN A 162 -1.59 32.72 44.92
CA GLN A 162 -2.52 32.15 45.89
C GLN A 162 -3.91 31.92 45.27
N ASN A 163 -4.43 32.90 44.52
CA ASN A 163 -5.70 32.76 43.81
C ASN A 163 -5.69 31.58 42.81
N PHE A 164 -4.61 31.42 42.04
CA PHE A 164 -4.43 30.26 41.15
C PHE A 164 -4.33 28.95 41.93
N ALA A 165 -3.53 28.90 43.00
CA ALA A 165 -3.38 27.72 43.84
C ALA A 165 -4.72 27.29 44.48
N ASP A 166 -5.54 28.25 44.92
CA ASP A 166 -6.86 27.99 45.51
C ASP A 166 -7.92 27.61 44.49
N CYS A 167 -7.88 28.16 43.28
CA CYS A 167 -8.69 27.64 42.18
C CYS A 167 -8.29 26.18 41.86
N ALA A 168 -7.01 25.90 41.70
CA ALA A 168 -6.51 24.54 41.45
C ALA A 168 -6.83 23.60 42.62
N ARG A 169 -6.93 24.10 43.86
CA ARG A 169 -7.41 23.36 45.04
C ARG A 169 -8.89 22.99 44.90
N ARG A 170 -9.76 23.95 44.57
CA ARG A 170 -11.21 23.73 44.35
C ARG A 170 -11.46 22.69 43.26
N VAL A 171 -10.81 22.84 42.10
CA VAL A 171 -10.93 21.92 40.95
C VAL A 171 -10.54 20.49 41.32
N ARG A 172 -9.46 20.29 42.08
CA ARG A 172 -9.03 18.96 42.54
C ARG A 172 -9.98 18.30 43.54
N GLN A 173 -10.83 19.07 44.24
CA GLN A 173 -11.91 18.48 45.05
C GLN A 173 -13.14 18.16 44.19
N LEU A 174 -13.52 19.04 43.25
CA LEU A 174 -14.63 18.80 42.32
C LEU A 174 -14.43 17.54 41.48
N ALA A 175 -13.20 17.28 41.02
CA ALA A 175 -12.86 16.04 40.32
C ALA A 175 -13.13 14.80 41.19
N LYS A 176 -12.64 14.78 42.44
CA LYS A 176 -12.83 13.67 43.39
C LYS A 176 -14.30 13.42 43.75
N SER A 177 -15.15 14.45 43.72
CA SER A 177 -16.59 14.31 43.93
C SER A 177 -17.37 13.86 42.69
N ALA A 178 -16.74 13.84 41.50
CA ALA A 178 -17.35 13.39 40.25
C ALA A 178 -16.96 11.93 39.88
N GLU A 179 -16.06 11.31 40.65
CA GLU A 179 -15.59 9.92 40.48
C GLU A 179 -16.25 8.96 41.49
N LYS A 180 -17.32 9.39 42.19
CA LYS A 180 -17.98 8.66 43.28
C LYS A 180 -19.50 8.69 43.15
#